data_AF-A0A952M828-F1
#
_entry.id   AF-A0A952M828-F1
#
_cell.length_a   1.000
_cell.length_b   1.000
_cell.length_c   1.000
_cell.angle_alpha   90.00
_cell.angle_beta   90.00
_cell.angle_gamma   90.00
#
_symmetry.space_group_name_H-M   'P 1'
#
loop_
_entity.id
_entity.type
_entity.pdbx_description
1 polymer ?
#
loop_
_entity_poly.entity_id
_entity_poly.type
_entity_poly.pdbx_seq_one_letter_code
_entity_poly.pdbx_strand_id
1 'polypeptide(L)'
;MKRIGSKVMRVGALMILSVCAFAQKDEARMTRDLEVAKNILGTLLKQKLEKRNFFPLEVESNYREGYGVTFRMPMTMPGTFAFGFGGDNVTVINGQVVKTWDFMDEQDVAQVYDANGRILSETVSGRAKAPRAKPINTDSVYEATNLKIIEACKEFMADYGDLISQLQPNERIVITNREDGARSWLTVFPDNYKTSFLSVEVLKSELTQLKQGKVSREQFMKNLKVVNSEMDNKLQPDLELLSSIFNRLYRRDLSKTFFTDEGIYYERLKDYGVIYYMTVFSSNQSGPNRWIMPTQGLNNLTQAERDKRIKEIYPVFEQDIKLDLLEYGRTLKSLAPQEQLVFNIRLTKCQGCGIPATLELTVKASVLSDYASGKISRDAALAKIELRKGSIQ
;
A
#
# COMPACT_ATOMS: atom_id res chain seq x y z
N MET A 1 71.20 -24.99 43.59
CA MET A 1 71.46 -24.75 42.15
C MET A 1 70.19 -25.02 41.36
N LYS A 2 69.69 -23.99 40.64
CA LYS A 2 68.76 -23.97 39.49
C LYS A 2 67.66 -25.05 39.39
N ARG A 3 66.39 -24.63 39.49
CA ARG A 3 65.55 -24.38 38.30
C ARG A 3 64.26 -23.61 38.62
N ILE A 4 64.01 -22.65 37.74
CA ILE A 4 62.88 -21.73 37.61
C ILE A 4 61.79 -22.43 36.78
N GLY A 5 60.51 -22.17 37.07
CA GLY A 5 59.38 -22.58 36.23
C GLY A 5 58.04 -22.33 36.93
N SER A 6 57.58 -21.08 36.95
CA SER A 6 56.54 -20.56 36.04
C SER A 6 55.12 -20.76 36.58
N LYS A 7 54.57 -19.64 37.06
CA LYS A 7 53.16 -19.34 37.26
C LYS A 7 52.32 -19.84 36.07
N VAL A 8 51.28 -20.62 36.31
CA VAL A 8 50.08 -20.62 35.47
C VAL A 8 48.87 -20.59 36.38
N MET A 9 48.31 -19.39 36.44
CA MET A 9 47.09 -18.99 37.13
C MET A 9 45.90 -19.65 36.40
N ARG A 10 45.23 -20.62 37.03
CA ARG A 10 43.96 -21.16 36.54
C ARG A 10 42.82 -20.27 37.04
N VAL A 11 42.57 -19.17 36.34
CA VAL A 11 41.28 -18.47 36.38
C VAL A 11 40.42 -19.10 35.29
N GLY A 12 39.59 -20.07 35.69
CA GLY A 12 38.55 -20.63 34.83
C GLY A 12 37.48 -19.57 34.61
N ALA A 13 37.52 -18.93 33.43
CA ALA A 13 36.50 -18.03 32.96
C ALA A 13 35.18 -18.81 32.76
N LEU A 14 34.23 -18.56 33.66
CA LEU A 14 32.83 -18.92 33.52
C LEU A 14 32.27 -18.07 32.36
N MET A 15 32.40 -18.54 31.11
CA MET A 15 31.70 -17.93 29.99
C MET A 15 30.21 -18.18 30.16
N ILE A 16 29.52 -17.14 30.64
CA ILE A 16 28.07 -16.98 30.57
C ILE A 16 27.72 -16.98 29.08
N LEU A 17 27.30 -18.16 28.59
CA LEU A 17 26.54 -18.27 27.35
C LEU A 17 25.19 -17.61 27.62
N SER A 18 25.13 -16.29 27.41
CA SER A 18 23.89 -15.57 27.20
C SER A 18 23.27 -16.06 25.90
N VAL A 19 22.61 -17.22 25.98
CA VAL A 19 21.66 -17.66 24.97
C VAL A 19 20.57 -16.60 24.98
N CYS A 20 20.60 -15.69 24.01
CA CYS A 20 19.44 -14.90 23.66
C CYS A 20 18.35 -15.90 23.28
N ALA A 21 17.51 -16.24 24.24
CA ALA A 21 16.23 -16.88 24.01
C ALA A 21 15.38 -15.88 23.22
N PHE A 22 15.52 -15.90 21.89
CA PHE A 22 14.51 -15.35 21.02
C PHE A 22 13.25 -16.14 21.32
N ALA A 23 12.33 -15.54 22.07
CA ALA A 23 11.05 -16.11 22.41
C ALA A 23 10.42 -16.63 21.11
N GLN A 24 10.19 -17.93 21.06
CA GLN A 24 9.52 -18.59 19.95
C GLN A 24 8.14 -17.95 19.84
N LYS A 25 7.91 -17.24 18.72
CA LYS A 25 6.69 -16.47 18.51
C LYS A 25 5.50 -17.42 18.45
N ASP A 26 4.46 -17.12 19.22
CA ASP A 26 3.24 -17.93 19.24
C ASP A 26 2.35 -17.48 18.07
N GLU A 27 2.41 -18.23 16.98
CA GLU A 27 1.64 -17.98 15.76
C GLU A 27 0.13 -17.95 16.05
N ALA A 28 -0.38 -18.88 16.86
CA ALA A 28 -1.80 -18.96 17.18
C ALA A 28 -2.27 -17.73 17.96
N ARG A 29 -1.44 -17.24 18.88
CA ARG A 29 -1.71 -15.97 19.58
C ARG A 29 -1.61 -14.77 18.64
N MET A 30 -0.64 -14.73 17.72
CA MET A 30 -0.51 -13.62 16.78
C MET A 30 -1.74 -13.53 15.88
N THR A 31 -2.17 -14.65 15.31
CA THR A 31 -3.39 -14.70 14.49
C THR A 31 -4.61 -14.22 15.29
N ARG A 32 -4.73 -14.63 16.57
CA ARG A 32 -5.82 -14.16 17.43
C ARG A 32 -5.76 -12.64 17.68
N ASP A 33 -4.59 -12.11 18.00
CA ASP A 33 -4.40 -10.67 18.23
C ASP A 33 -4.74 -9.87 16.96
N LEU A 34 -4.35 -10.37 15.78
CA LEU A 34 -4.69 -9.76 14.49
C LEU A 34 -6.19 -9.80 14.20
N GLU A 35 -6.86 -10.92 14.44
CA GLU A 35 -8.31 -11.06 14.25
C GLU A 35 -9.11 -10.11 15.16
N VAL A 36 -8.70 -9.98 16.42
CA VAL A 36 -9.31 -9.02 17.36
C VAL A 36 -9.06 -7.59 16.90
N ALA A 37 -7.81 -7.25 16.55
CA ALA A 37 -7.43 -5.93 16.08
C ALA A 37 -8.19 -5.52 14.80
N LYS A 38 -8.33 -6.44 13.84
CA LYS A 38 -9.12 -6.28 12.62
C LYS A 38 -10.58 -5.90 12.93
N ASN A 39 -11.21 -6.63 13.85
CA ASN A 39 -12.60 -6.37 14.24
C ASN A 39 -12.78 -5.01 14.94
N ILE A 40 -11.84 -4.62 15.79
CA ILE A 40 -11.84 -3.31 16.45
C ILE A 40 -11.70 -2.19 15.42
N LEU A 41 -10.71 -2.28 14.52
CA LEU A 41 -10.50 -1.29 13.46
C LEU A 41 -11.73 -1.16 12.56
N GLY A 42 -12.30 -2.29 12.12
CA GLY A 42 -13.53 -2.30 11.33
C GLY A 42 -14.72 -1.66 12.06
N THR A 43 -14.81 -1.83 13.39
CA THR A 43 -15.86 -1.22 14.21
C THR A 43 -15.67 0.30 14.33
N LEU A 44 -14.45 0.77 14.63
CA LEU A 44 -14.12 2.19 14.73
C LEU A 44 -14.40 2.93 13.41
N LEU A 45 -14.02 2.31 12.27
CA LEU A 45 -14.29 2.85 10.95
C LEU A 45 -15.79 2.98 10.68
N LYS A 46 -16.58 1.94 10.99
CA LYS A 46 -18.06 2.00 10.84
C LYS A 46 -18.68 3.10 11.71
N GLN A 47 -18.20 3.24 12.96
CA GLN A 47 -18.68 4.27 13.89
C GLN A 47 -18.37 5.68 13.39
N LYS A 48 -17.11 5.97 13.01
CA LYS A 48 -16.70 7.29 12.52
C LYS A 48 -17.38 7.67 11.20
N LEU A 49 -17.65 6.70 10.35
CA LEU A 49 -18.37 6.92 9.09
C LEU A 49 -19.88 7.09 9.28
N GLU A 50 -20.43 6.87 10.48
CA GLU A 50 -21.88 6.91 10.77
C GLU A 50 -22.70 5.98 9.86
N LYS A 51 -22.05 4.97 9.27
CA LYS A 51 -22.70 4.03 8.35
C LYS A 51 -23.26 2.85 9.11
N ARG A 52 -24.58 2.68 9.04
CA ARG A 52 -25.24 1.41 9.41
C ARG A 52 -24.76 0.29 8.47
N ASN A 53 -24.87 -0.97 8.94
CA ASN A 53 -24.42 -2.27 8.40
C ASN A 53 -24.52 -2.56 6.88
N PHE A 54 -24.91 -1.63 6.03
CA PHE A 54 -25.17 -1.83 4.62
C PHE A 54 -23.91 -1.98 3.74
N PHE A 55 -22.72 -1.58 4.21
CA PHE A 55 -21.48 -1.75 3.46
C PHE A 55 -20.56 -2.79 4.08
N PRO A 56 -20.12 -3.81 3.29
CA PRO A 56 -19.06 -4.71 3.72
C PRO A 56 -17.76 -3.93 3.78
N LEU A 57 -17.47 -3.38 4.96
CA LEU A 57 -16.13 -2.92 5.30
C LEU A 57 -15.38 -4.10 5.87
N GLU A 58 -14.64 -4.78 5.00
CA GLU A 58 -13.73 -5.86 5.38
C GLU A 58 -12.33 -5.27 5.50
N VAL A 59 -11.77 -5.39 6.70
CA VAL A 59 -10.37 -5.07 6.93
C VAL A 59 -9.60 -6.37 6.78
N GLU A 60 -8.55 -6.43 5.98
CA GLU A 60 -7.64 -7.58 5.97
C GLU A 60 -6.45 -7.31 6.87
N SER A 61 -5.80 -8.35 7.41
CA SER A 61 -4.58 -8.18 8.20
C SER A 61 -3.52 -9.18 7.76
N ASN A 62 -2.27 -8.72 7.63
CA ASN A 62 -1.13 -9.58 7.32
C ASN A 62 0.06 -9.22 8.23
N TYR A 63 0.70 -10.22 8.81
CA TYR A 63 1.95 -10.06 9.56
C TYR A 63 3.13 -10.54 8.72
N ARG A 64 4.21 -9.76 8.73
CA ARG A 64 5.47 -10.08 8.08
C ARG A 64 6.61 -9.92 9.07
N GLU A 65 7.39 -10.98 9.26
CA GLU A 65 8.53 -10.95 10.18
C GLU A 65 9.54 -9.88 9.80
N GLY A 66 9.97 -9.08 10.78
CA GLY A 66 10.93 -7.98 10.61
C GLY A 66 10.32 -6.72 9.99
N TYR A 67 9.12 -6.80 9.41
CA TYR A 67 8.39 -5.65 8.89
C TYR A 67 7.30 -5.20 9.87
N GLY A 68 6.45 -6.12 10.32
CA GLY A 68 5.33 -5.85 11.22
C GLY A 68 3.97 -6.20 10.60
N VAL A 69 2.93 -5.45 10.96
CA VAL A 69 1.54 -5.73 10.58
C VAL A 69 1.03 -4.71 9.58
N THR A 70 0.32 -5.18 8.57
CA THR A 70 -0.45 -4.35 7.66
C THR A 70 -1.93 -4.70 7.78
N PHE A 71 -2.75 -3.71 8.13
CA PHE A 71 -4.19 -3.74 7.97
C PHE A 71 -4.57 -3.08 6.65
N ARG A 72 -5.40 -3.77 5.85
CA ARG A 72 -5.88 -3.25 4.58
C ARG A 72 -7.35 -2.92 4.65
N MET A 73 -7.70 -1.76 4.14
CA MET A 73 -9.07 -1.33 3.91
C MET A 73 -9.36 -1.38 2.40
N PRO A 74 -10.64 -1.44 2.00
CA PRO A 74 -11.00 -1.35 0.59
C PRO A 74 -10.48 -0.05 -0.04
N MET A 75 -9.91 -0.12 -1.25
CA MET A 75 -9.37 1.03 -2.00
C MET A 75 -10.42 2.13 -2.17
N THR A 76 -11.60 1.74 -2.60
CA THR A 76 -12.77 2.60 -2.65
C THR A 76 -13.60 2.33 -1.41
N MET A 77 -13.31 3.11 -0.37
CA MET A 77 -14.32 3.36 0.64
C MET A 77 -15.48 4.00 -0.11
N PRO A 78 -16.63 3.35 -0.21
CA PRO A 78 -17.67 3.92 -1.00
C PRO A 78 -18.02 5.26 -0.40
N GLY A 79 -17.85 6.34 -1.17
CA GLY A 79 -18.57 7.56 -0.91
C GLY A 79 -20.07 7.28 -0.95
N THR A 80 -20.89 8.31 -0.82
CA THR A 80 -22.33 8.19 -1.01
C THR A 80 -22.62 7.46 -2.34
N PHE A 81 -23.05 6.20 -2.28
CA PHE A 81 -23.43 5.45 -3.47
C PHE A 81 -24.68 6.10 -4.05
N ALA A 82 -24.54 6.75 -5.19
CA ALA A 82 -25.67 7.15 -6.01
C ALA A 82 -26.05 5.95 -6.89
N PHE A 83 -27.00 5.12 -6.45
CA PHE A 83 -27.66 4.16 -7.33
C PHE A 83 -28.65 4.91 -8.22
N GLY A 84 -28.31 5.08 -9.49
CA GLY A 84 -29.26 5.49 -10.53
C GLY A 84 -29.92 4.25 -11.12
N PHE A 85 -31.03 3.79 -10.53
CA PHE A 85 -31.88 2.80 -11.19
C PHE A 85 -32.71 3.50 -12.27
N GLY A 86 -32.22 3.52 -13.51
CA GLY A 86 -33.03 3.49 -14.75
C GLY A 86 -34.20 4.48 -14.91
N GLY A 87 -34.20 5.61 -14.23
CA GLY A 87 -35.19 6.68 -14.35
C GLY A 87 -34.64 7.94 -13.69
N ASP A 88 -35.25 9.11 -13.96
CA ASP A 88 -34.79 10.46 -13.59
C ASP A 88 -34.72 10.77 -12.07
N ASN A 89 -34.43 9.76 -11.25
CA ASN A 89 -34.33 9.80 -9.80
C ASN A 89 -32.91 9.45 -9.35
N VAL A 90 -32.16 10.47 -8.93
CA VAL A 90 -30.97 10.32 -8.09
C VAL A 90 -31.44 10.33 -6.63
N THR A 91 -31.21 9.24 -5.91
CA THR A 91 -31.47 9.17 -4.46
C THR A 91 -30.15 9.39 -3.73
N VAL A 92 -30.04 10.47 -2.97
CA VAL A 92 -28.92 10.72 -2.06
C VAL A 92 -29.42 10.49 -0.63
N ILE A 93 -28.85 9.49 0.04
CA ILE A 93 -29.18 9.18 1.43
C ILE A 93 -28.43 10.18 2.32
N ASN A 94 -29.07 11.32 2.61
CA ASN A 94 -29.00 12.10 3.87
C ASN A 94 -29.60 13.52 3.70
N GLY A 95 -30.93 13.62 3.73
CA GLY A 95 -31.61 14.86 4.12
C GLY A 95 -32.16 15.73 2.98
N GLN A 96 -33.46 15.59 2.77
CA GLN A 96 -34.41 16.46 2.04
C GLN A 96 -34.12 16.79 0.57
N VAL A 97 -34.94 16.19 -0.30
CA VAL A 97 -35.09 16.56 -1.70
C VAL A 97 -36.17 17.63 -1.82
N VAL A 98 -35.80 18.82 -2.29
CA VAL A 98 -36.75 19.70 -2.98
C VAL A 98 -36.43 19.58 -4.47
N LYS A 99 -37.29 18.89 -5.23
CA LYS A 99 -37.26 18.92 -6.69
C LYS A 99 -38.20 20.01 -7.16
N THR A 100 -37.66 21.06 -7.76
CA THR A 100 -38.42 22.01 -8.58
C THR A 100 -38.34 21.55 -10.02
N TRP A 101 -39.50 21.45 -10.68
CA TRP A 101 -39.61 21.10 -12.10
C TRP A 101 -40.09 22.32 -12.88
N ASP A 102 -39.35 22.71 -13.91
CA ASP A 102 -39.78 23.74 -14.85
C ASP A 102 -40.38 23.05 -16.09
N PHE A 103 -41.68 23.24 -16.29
CA PHE A 103 -42.41 22.73 -17.44
C PHE A 103 -42.36 23.73 -18.59
N MET A 104 -42.16 23.25 -19.81
CA MET A 104 -41.98 24.12 -20.99
C MET A 104 -43.29 24.57 -21.63
N ASP A 105 -44.38 23.81 -21.43
CA ASP A 105 -45.69 24.00 -22.06
C ASP A 105 -46.82 23.97 -21.00
N GLU A 106 -48.06 24.24 -21.42
CA GLU A 106 -49.28 24.16 -20.60
C GLU A 106 -49.42 22.74 -20.00
N GLN A 107 -49.68 22.66 -18.69
CA GLN A 107 -49.63 21.40 -17.94
C GLN A 107 -51.02 20.76 -17.86
N ASP A 108 -51.11 19.47 -18.13
CA ASP A 108 -52.31 18.69 -17.79
C ASP A 108 -52.20 18.22 -16.34
N VAL A 109 -53.14 18.68 -15.53
CA VAL A 109 -53.21 18.38 -14.09
C VAL A 109 -54.44 17.51 -13.83
N ALA A 110 -54.21 16.23 -13.57
CA ALA A 110 -55.27 15.30 -13.17
C ALA A 110 -55.35 15.23 -11.65
N GLN A 111 -56.43 15.75 -11.07
CA GLN A 111 -56.70 15.69 -9.63
C GLN A 111 -57.76 14.64 -9.33
N VAL A 112 -57.46 13.74 -8.41
CA VAL A 112 -58.40 12.76 -7.86
C VAL A 112 -58.86 13.27 -6.50
N TYR A 113 -60.17 13.31 -6.29
CA TYR A 113 -60.77 13.81 -5.05
C TYR A 113 -61.42 12.67 -4.25
N ASP A 114 -61.49 12.82 -2.93
CA ASP A 114 -62.27 11.95 -2.05
C ASP A 114 -63.78 12.31 -2.10
N ALA A 115 -64.59 11.49 -1.43
CA ALA A 115 -66.04 11.67 -1.34
C ALA A 115 -66.47 12.99 -0.64
N ASN A 116 -65.54 13.70 0.01
CA ASN A 116 -65.77 14.98 0.66
C ASN A 116 -65.17 16.17 -0.13
N GLY A 117 -64.70 15.93 -1.37
CA GLY A 117 -64.14 16.95 -2.25
C GLY A 117 -62.71 17.37 -1.93
N ARG A 118 -61.94 16.57 -1.17
CA ARG A 118 -60.52 16.84 -0.88
C ARG A 118 -59.62 16.12 -1.88
N ILE A 119 -58.57 16.78 -2.36
CA ILE A 119 -57.62 16.18 -3.30
C ILE A 119 -56.85 15.04 -2.61
N LEU A 120 -57.00 13.82 -3.12
CA LEU A 120 -56.27 12.62 -2.70
C LEU A 120 -54.94 12.47 -3.45
N SER A 121 -54.92 12.80 -4.74
CA SER A 121 -53.71 12.77 -5.54
C SER A 121 -53.80 13.74 -6.71
N GLU A 122 -52.68 14.40 -7.01
CA GLU A 122 -52.52 15.27 -8.15
C GLU A 122 -51.41 14.71 -9.04
N THR A 123 -51.72 14.45 -10.31
CA THR A 123 -50.77 13.96 -11.30
C THR A 123 -50.59 15.05 -12.35
N VAL A 124 -49.39 15.60 -12.44
CA VAL A 124 -49.03 16.61 -13.45
C VAL A 124 -48.27 15.93 -14.58
N SER A 125 -48.80 15.99 -15.80
CA SER A 125 -48.16 15.44 -17.00
C SER A 125 -47.80 16.56 -17.99
N GLY A 126 -46.56 16.58 -18.43
CA GLY A 126 -46.06 17.55 -19.42
C GLY A 126 -44.61 17.26 -19.86
N ARG A 127 -44.16 17.90 -20.94
CA ARG A 127 -42.75 17.84 -21.37
C ARG A 127 -41.89 18.67 -20.40
N ALA A 128 -41.28 18.00 -19.43
CA ALA A 128 -40.29 18.61 -18.54
C ALA A 128 -38.90 18.60 -19.21
N LYS A 129 -38.16 19.71 -19.10
CA LYS A 129 -36.71 19.63 -19.28
C LYS A 129 -36.18 18.84 -18.09
N ALA A 130 -35.66 17.63 -18.31
CA ALA A 130 -34.90 16.94 -17.29
C ALA A 130 -33.81 17.92 -16.82
N PRO A 131 -33.79 18.34 -15.53
CA PRO A 131 -32.76 19.23 -15.05
C PRO A 131 -31.45 18.52 -15.33
N ARG A 132 -30.57 19.13 -16.15
CA ARG A 132 -29.20 18.63 -16.31
C ARG A 132 -28.65 18.48 -14.90
N ALA A 133 -28.44 17.23 -14.48
CA ALA A 133 -27.90 16.95 -13.17
C ALA A 133 -26.62 17.77 -13.03
N LYS A 134 -26.65 18.80 -12.19
CA LYS A 134 -25.42 19.52 -11.87
C LYS A 134 -24.48 18.46 -11.28
N PRO A 135 -23.25 18.30 -11.80
CA PRO A 135 -22.31 17.37 -11.22
C PRO A 135 -22.18 17.74 -9.74
N ILE A 136 -22.56 16.81 -8.86
CA ILE A 136 -22.38 16.99 -7.42
C ILE A 136 -20.87 17.09 -7.21
N ASN A 137 -20.41 18.13 -6.53
CA ASN A 137 -19.00 18.25 -6.17
C ASN A 137 -18.66 17.19 -5.11
N THR A 138 -18.26 16.02 -5.57
CA THR A 138 -17.93 14.85 -4.74
C THR A 138 -16.63 15.03 -3.95
N ASP A 139 -15.75 15.95 -4.36
CA ASP A 139 -14.43 16.13 -3.75
C ASP A 139 -14.54 16.49 -2.26
N SER A 140 -15.49 17.36 -1.91
CA SER A 140 -15.75 17.75 -0.50
C SER A 140 -16.20 16.58 0.38
N VAL A 141 -16.98 15.66 -0.18
CA VAL A 141 -17.47 14.48 0.53
C VAL A 141 -16.35 13.45 0.71
N TYR A 142 -15.48 13.28 -0.30
CA TYR A 142 -14.32 12.41 -0.21
C TYR A 142 -13.30 12.90 0.82
N GLU A 143 -12.99 14.21 0.82
CA GLU A 143 -12.06 14.79 1.79
C GLU A 143 -12.57 14.62 3.23
N ALA A 144 -13.85 14.93 3.49
CA ALA A 144 -14.48 14.73 4.79
C ALA A 144 -14.48 13.25 5.22
N THR A 145 -14.72 12.34 4.29
CA THR A 145 -14.70 10.89 4.55
C THR A 145 -13.28 10.42 4.90
N ASN A 146 -12.27 10.87 4.15
CA ASN A 146 -10.87 10.52 4.39
C ASN A 146 -10.38 11.03 5.75
N LEU A 147 -10.77 12.24 6.15
CA LEU A 147 -10.46 12.77 7.49
C LEU A 147 -11.04 11.90 8.60
N LYS A 148 -12.30 11.47 8.48
CA LYS A 148 -12.94 10.55 9.45
C LYS A 148 -12.21 9.20 9.52
N ILE A 149 -11.77 8.67 8.38
CA ILE A 149 -10.99 7.42 8.33
C ILE A 149 -9.62 7.60 8.98
N ILE A 150 -8.91 8.69 8.67
CA ILE A 150 -7.62 9.02 9.30
C ILE A 150 -7.79 9.07 10.80
N GLU A 151 -8.80 9.77 11.30
CA GLU A 151 -9.09 9.89 12.72
C GLU A 151 -9.34 8.52 13.37
N ALA A 152 -10.16 7.67 12.75
CA ALA A 152 -10.40 6.30 13.19
C ALA A 152 -9.10 5.47 13.27
N CYS A 153 -8.24 5.59 12.25
CA CYS A 153 -6.96 4.90 12.20
C CYS A 153 -6.02 5.40 13.30
N LYS A 154 -5.98 6.71 13.53
CA LYS A 154 -5.17 7.34 14.58
C LYS A 154 -5.61 6.85 15.97
N GLU A 155 -6.90 6.89 16.26
CA GLU A 155 -7.48 6.36 17.51
C GLU A 155 -7.18 4.88 17.69
N PHE A 156 -7.35 4.09 16.64
CA PHE A 156 -6.99 2.68 16.66
C PHE A 156 -5.52 2.48 17.06
N MET A 157 -4.59 3.22 16.44
CA MET A 157 -3.16 3.09 16.76
C MET A 157 -2.88 3.45 18.21
N ALA A 158 -3.44 4.56 18.71
CA ALA A 158 -3.18 5.03 20.07
C ALA A 158 -3.76 4.12 21.14
N ASP A 159 -4.98 3.63 20.95
CA ASP A 159 -5.74 2.99 22.01
C ASP A 159 -5.68 1.44 21.91
N TYR A 160 -5.46 0.90 20.70
CA TYR A 160 -5.51 -0.54 20.42
C TYR A 160 -4.26 -1.09 19.70
N GLY A 161 -3.36 -0.23 19.22
CA GLY A 161 -2.15 -0.66 18.52
C GLY A 161 -1.24 -1.56 19.37
N ASP A 162 -1.29 -1.43 20.70
CA ASP A 162 -0.51 -2.27 21.60
C ASP A 162 -1.03 -3.71 21.76
N LEU A 163 -2.28 -3.99 21.34
CA LEU A 163 -2.87 -5.34 21.38
C LEU A 163 -2.00 -6.38 20.67
N ILE A 164 -1.29 -5.95 19.62
CA ILE A 164 -0.33 -6.77 18.88
C ILE A 164 0.99 -6.82 19.65
N SER A 165 0.95 -7.52 20.78
CA SER A 165 1.99 -7.55 21.81
C SER A 165 3.28 -8.26 21.35
N GLN A 166 3.17 -9.16 20.38
CA GLN A 166 4.28 -9.96 19.86
C GLN A 166 5.12 -9.24 18.78
N LEU A 167 4.87 -7.94 18.52
CA LEU A 167 5.68 -7.15 17.60
C LEU A 167 6.99 -6.70 18.23
N GLN A 168 8.06 -6.79 17.47
CA GLN A 168 9.37 -6.29 17.85
C GLN A 168 9.39 -4.75 17.80
N PRO A 169 10.23 -4.07 18.62
CA PRO A 169 10.26 -2.61 18.67
C PRO A 169 10.53 -1.90 17.34
N ASN A 170 11.25 -2.57 16.43
CA ASN A 170 11.58 -2.10 15.09
C ASN A 170 10.51 -2.44 14.03
N GLU A 171 9.54 -3.29 14.36
CA GLU A 171 8.41 -3.59 13.49
C GLU A 171 7.37 -2.46 13.54
N ARG A 172 6.61 -2.29 12.46
CA ARG A 172 5.61 -1.22 12.32
C ARG A 172 4.19 -1.77 12.21
N ILE A 173 3.21 -0.93 12.52
CA ILE A 173 1.81 -1.17 12.20
C ILE A 173 1.42 -0.18 11.09
N VAL A 174 0.89 -0.70 9.99
CA VAL A 174 0.44 0.08 8.84
C VAL A 174 -1.05 -0.16 8.64
N ILE A 175 -1.84 0.89 8.54
CA ILE A 175 -3.22 0.81 8.05
C ILE A 175 -3.26 1.51 6.70
N THR A 176 -3.64 0.81 5.64
CA THR A 176 -3.67 1.37 4.29
C THR A 176 -4.88 0.90 3.50
N ASN A 177 -5.33 1.68 2.53
CA ASN A 177 -6.32 1.22 1.56
C ASN A 177 -5.69 0.66 0.26
N ARG A 178 -4.38 0.41 0.24
CA ARG A 178 -3.65 -0.10 -0.93
C ARG A 178 -3.62 -1.62 -0.99
N GLU A 179 -3.87 -2.17 -2.17
CA GLU A 179 -3.67 -3.59 -2.48
C GLU A 179 -2.20 -3.90 -2.80
N ASP A 180 -1.72 -5.09 -2.44
CA ASP A 180 -0.39 -5.57 -2.83
C ASP A 180 -0.39 -6.03 -4.30
N GLY A 181 -0.27 -5.09 -5.22
CA GLY A 181 0.04 -5.37 -6.63
C GLY A 181 -1.01 -6.19 -7.39
N ALA A 182 -2.23 -6.29 -6.88
CA ALA A 182 -3.37 -6.72 -7.67
C ALA A 182 -3.96 -5.51 -8.38
N ARG A 183 -4.12 -5.60 -9.71
CA ARG A 183 -4.99 -4.67 -10.43
C ARG A 183 -6.39 -4.87 -9.88
N SER A 184 -6.92 -3.88 -9.16
CA SER A 184 -8.34 -3.86 -8.84
C SER A 184 -9.11 -3.77 -10.16
N TRP A 185 -9.69 -4.90 -10.58
CA TRP A 185 -10.46 -5.05 -11.82
C TRP A 185 -11.67 -4.11 -11.88
N LEU A 186 -12.04 -3.46 -10.77
CA LEU A 186 -13.13 -2.49 -10.68
C LEU A 186 -12.80 -1.09 -11.25
N THR A 187 -11.59 -0.87 -11.78
CA THR A 187 -11.21 0.37 -12.48
C THR A 187 -11.76 0.49 -13.92
N VAL A 188 -12.79 -0.28 -14.29
CA VAL A 188 -13.44 -0.24 -15.62
C VAL A 188 -14.14 1.10 -15.91
N PHE A 189 -14.24 2.01 -14.94
CA PHE A 189 -14.76 3.38 -15.14
C PHE A 189 -13.76 4.44 -14.65
N PRO A 190 -12.67 4.70 -15.40
CA PRO A 190 -11.53 5.51 -14.94
C PRO A 190 -11.82 7.00 -14.81
N ASP A 191 -12.79 7.54 -15.56
CA ASP A 191 -12.82 8.99 -15.79
C ASP A 191 -13.39 9.84 -14.64
N ASN A 192 -14.03 9.23 -13.63
CA ASN A 192 -14.72 9.99 -12.57
C ASN A 192 -14.38 9.59 -11.12
N TYR A 193 -13.48 8.62 -10.90
CA TYR A 193 -13.09 8.22 -9.55
C TYR A 193 -11.63 8.59 -9.27
N LYS A 194 -11.42 9.68 -8.54
CA LYS A 194 -10.12 9.96 -7.90
C LYS A 194 -9.93 8.95 -6.77
N THR A 195 -9.15 7.91 -7.02
CA THR A 195 -8.75 6.96 -5.99
C THR A 195 -7.77 7.65 -5.05
N SER A 196 -8.15 7.84 -3.79
CA SER A 196 -7.25 8.33 -2.75
C SER A 196 -6.39 7.18 -2.23
N PHE A 197 -5.10 7.41 -2.05
CA PHE A 197 -4.19 6.59 -1.28
C PHE A 197 -4.10 7.11 0.15
N LEU A 198 -4.48 6.25 1.09
CA LEU A 198 -4.36 6.48 2.52
C LEU A 198 -3.42 5.45 3.13
N SER A 199 -2.46 5.93 3.92
CA SER A 199 -1.59 5.11 4.77
C SER A 199 -1.34 5.81 6.10
N VAL A 200 -1.56 5.09 7.21
CA VAL A 200 -1.19 5.53 8.56
C VAL A 200 -0.21 4.53 9.12
N GLU A 201 1.01 4.98 9.44
CA GLU A 201 2.12 4.14 9.88
C GLU A 201 2.63 4.56 11.26
N VAL A 202 3.01 3.59 12.09
CA VAL A 202 3.64 3.81 13.40
C VAL A 202 4.62 2.68 13.74
N LEU A 203 5.72 2.99 14.44
CA LEU A 203 6.62 1.96 14.97
C LEU A 203 6.10 1.39 16.30
N LYS A 204 6.34 0.10 16.54
CA LYS A 204 5.99 -0.53 17.83
C LYS A 204 6.71 0.11 19.01
N SER A 205 7.94 0.57 18.80
CA SER A 205 8.68 1.35 19.81
C SER A 205 7.97 2.64 20.21
N GLU A 206 7.33 3.35 19.29
CA GLU A 206 6.56 4.57 19.57
C GLU A 206 5.27 4.27 20.34
N LEU A 207 4.57 3.18 19.99
CA LEU A 207 3.42 2.68 20.75
C LEU A 207 3.81 2.32 22.19
N THR A 208 4.98 1.72 22.35
CA THR A 208 5.51 1.36 23.66
C THR A 208 5.82 2.63 24.48
N GLN A 209 6.35 3.68 23.84
CA GLN A 209 6.60 4.97 24.51
C GLN A 209 5.30 5.65 24.95
N LEU A 210 4.25 5.61 24.12
CA LEU A 210 2.91 6.10 24.50
C LEU A 210 2.37 5.34 25.72
N LYS A 211 2.42 4.01 25.70
CA LYS A 211 1.96 3.16 26.82
C LYS A 211 2.75 3.40 28.11
N GLN A 212 4.04 3.70 27.99
CA GLN A 212 4.91 4.05 29.12
C GLN A 212 4.70 5.50 29.62
N GLY A 213 3.84 6.30 28.97
CA GLY A 213 3.62 7.70 29.30
C GLY A 213 4.81 8.62 28.96
N LYS A 214 5.77 8.14 28.16
CA LYS A 214 6.94 8.92 27.73
C LYS A 214 6.60 9.97 26.68
N VAL A 215 5.52 9.73 25.93
CA VAL A 215 4.98 10.63 24.91
C VAL A 215 3.50 10.83 25.22
N SER A 216 3.02 12.08 25.17
CA SER A 216 1.59 12.34 25.38
C SER A 216 0.76 11.81 24.21
N ARG A 217 -0.53 11.57 24.43
CA ARG A 217 -1.42 11.10 23.37
C ARG A 217 -1.48 12.10 22.22
N GLU A 218 -1.52 13.39 22.52
CA GLU A 218 -1.55 14.47 21.51
C GLU A 218 -0.27 14.52 20.69
N GLN A 219 0.88 14.34 21.36
CA GLN A 219 2.18 14.31 20.68
C GLN A 219 2.30 13.06 19.79
N PHE A 220 1.85 11.91 20.28
CA PHE A 220 1.78 10.67 19.50
C PHE A 220 0.94 10.86 18.23
N MET A 221 -0.27 11.43 18.36
CA MET A 221 -1.18 11.65 17.22
C MET A 221 -0.64 12.59 16.14
N LYS A 222 0.24 13.52 16.53
CA LYS A 222 0.94 14.43 15.60
C LYS A 222 2.12 13.77 14.91
N ASN A 223 2.79 12.84 15.59
CA ASN A 223 3.97 12.16 15.07
C ASN A 223 3.63 10.97 14.16
N LEU A 224 2.39 10.48 14.19
CA LEU A 224 1.93 9.44 13.27
C LEU A 224 2.19 9.85 11.81
N LYS A 225 2.84 8.96 11.06
CA LYS A 225 3.09 9.17 9.65
C LYS A 225 1.80 8.91 8.87
N VAL A 226 1.17 9.98 8.40
CA VAL A 226 -0.04 9.93 7.57
C VAL A 226 0.33 10.30 6.15
N VAL A 227 0.03 9.41 5.20
CA VAL A 227 0.02 9.72 3.77
C VAL A 227 -1.43 9.74 3.32
N ASN A 228 -1.90 10.89 2.87
CA ASN A 228 -3.20 11.06 2.23
C ASN A 228 -2.93 11.74 0.89
N SER A 229 -2.99 10.97 -0.18
CA SER A 229 -2.63 11.40 -1.52
C SER A 229 -3.74 11.01 -2.49
N GLU A 230 -3.88 11.74 -3.58
CA GLU A 230 -4.76 11.36 -4.70
C GLU A 230 -3.92 10.80 -5.84
N MET A 231 -4.47 9.86 -6.61
CA MET A 231 -3.88 9.46 -7.88
C MET A 231 -3.96 10.61 -8.88
N ASP A 232 -2.81 10.97 -9.46
CA ASP A 232 -2.72 11.94 -10.54
C ASP A 232 -2.60 11.19 -11.87
N ASN A 233 -3.63 11.31 -12.71
CA ASN A 233 -3.67 10.66 -14.02
C ASN A 233 -3.00 11.51 -15.12
N LYS A 234 -2.36 12.64 -14.76
CA LYS A 234 -1.60 13.44 -15.74
C LYS A 234 -0.40 12.65 -16.24
N LEU A 235 -0.32 12.50 -17.56
CA LEU A 235 0.83 11.89 -18.22
C LEU A 235 2.08 12.74 -17.97
N GLN A 236 3.13 12.12 -17.42
CA GLN A 236 4.43 12.75 -17.19
C GLN A 236 5.50 12.04 -18.02
N PRO A 237 6.07 12.69 -19.06
CA PRO A 237 6.97 12.03 -20.01
C PRO A 237 8.21 11.39 -19.39
N ASP A 238 8.72 11.94 -18.29
CA ASP A 238 9.89 11.40 -17.58
C ASP A 238 9.56 10.11 -16.81
N LEU A 239 8.33 9.96 -16.30
CA LEU A 239 7.87 8.71 -15.68
C LEU A 239 7.68 7.58 -16.71
N GLU A 240 7.12 7.92 -17.87
CA GLU A 240 7.03 6.98 -19.01
C GLU A 240 8.42 6.53 -19.48
N LEU A 241 9.35 7.48 -19.57
CA LEU A 241 10.73 7.19 -19.95
C LEU A 241 11.38 6.22 -18.96
N LEU A 242 11.22 6.43 -17.66
CA LEU A 242 11.78 5.53 -16.65
C LEU A 242 11.18 4.12 -16.75
N SER A 243 9.86 4.01 -16.98
CA SER A 243 9.21 2.72 -17.25
C SER A 243 9.84 2.01 -18.44
N SER A 244 10.07 2.73 -19.54
CA SER A 244 10.70 2.20 -20.76
C SER A 244 12.15 1.74 -20.52
N ILE A 245 12.93 2.52 -19.77
CA ILE A 245 14.31 2.18 -19.40
C ILE A 245 14.33 0.86 -18.62
N PHE A 246 13.54 0.74 -17.56
CA PHE A 246 13.53 -0.48 -16.75
C PHE A 246 12.98 -1.68 -17.53
N ASN A 247 11.96 -1.48 -18.36
CA ASN A 247 11.46 -2.53 -19.25
C ASN A 247 12.59 -3.04 -20.16
N ARG A 248 13.46 -2.16 -20.67
CA ARG A 248 14.61 -2.54 -21.51
C ARG A 248 15.71 -3.25 -20.73
N LEU A 249 16.12 -2.70 -19.58
CA LEU A 249 17.20 -3.22 -18.72
C LEU A 249 16.90 -4.64 -18.26
N TYR A 250 15.66 -4.88 -17.87
CA TYR A 250 15.21 -6.16 -17.35
C TYR A 250 14.64 -7.09 -18.44
N ARG A 251 14.88 -6.85 -19.74
CA ARG A 251 14.55 -7.86 -20.76
C ARG A 251 15.47 -9.07 -20.68
N ARG A 252 14.98 -10.22 -21.15
CA ARG A 252 15.70 -11.50 -21.20
C ARG A 252 17.08 -11.42 -21.89
N ASP A 253 17.24 -10.54 -22.87
CA ASP A 253 18.47 -10.40 -23.67
C ASP A 253 19.53 -9.48 -23.03
N LEU A 254 19.12 -8.60 -22.11
CA LEU A 254 20.01 -7.61 -21.50
C LEU A 254 20.26 -7.88 -20.02
N SER A 255 19.27 -8.38 -19.30
CA SER A 255 19.43 -8.74 -17.90
C SER A 255 20.32 -9.95 -17.72
N LYS A 256 21.18 -9.86 -16.70
CA LYS A 256 22.07 -10.94 -16.27
C LYS A 256 21.58 -11.65 -15.01
N THR A 257 20.40 -11.31 -14.50
CA THR A 257 19.86 -11.92 -13.27
C THR A 257 18.39 -12.26 -13.46
N PHE A 258 17.48 -11.40 -13.02
CA PHE A 258 16.04 -11.55 -13.20
C PHE A 258 15.57 -10.73 -14.40
N PHE A 259 14.53 -11.18 -15.09
CA PHE A 259 13.95 -10.51 -16.24
C PHE A 259 12.47 -10.22 -16.05
N THR A 260 11.90 -9.28 -16.78
CA THR A 260 10.46 -9.04 -16.89
C THR A 260 9.99 -9.34 -18.30
N ASP A 261 8.85 -10.01 -18.41
CA ASP A 261 8.06 -10.12 -19.65
C ASP A 261 6.78 -9.28 -19.58
N GLU A 262 6.42 -8.82 -18.38
CA GLU A 262 5.29 -7.96 -18.13
C GLU A 262 5.73 -6.50 -18.22
N GLY A 263 4.85 -5.63 -18.71
CA GLY A 263 5.13 -4.20 -18.75
C GLY A 263 5.19 -3.64 -17.33
N ILE A 264 6.25 -2.90 -17.04
CA ILE A 264 6.34 -2.05 -15.84
C ILE A 264 5.35 -0.91 -16.00
N TYR A 265 4.51 -0.71 -15.00
CA TYR A 265 3.58 0.41 -14.91
C TYR A 265 3.83 1.20 -13.62
N TYR A 266 3.29 2.41 -13.55
CA TYR A 266 3.40 3.24 -12.37
C TYR A 266 2.08 3.87 -11.96
N GLU A 267 2.01 4.28 -10.71
CA GLU A 267 0.95 5.11 -10.14
C GLU A 267 1.58 6.40 -9.61
N ARG A 268 1.13 7.55 -10.10
CA ARG A 268 1.52 8.86 -9.56
C ARG A 268 0.58 9.24 -8.44
N LEU A 269 1.15 9.56 -7.29
CA LEU A 269 0.44 9.94 -6.07
C LEU A 269 0.86 11.35 -5.68
N LYS A 270 -0.05 12.31 -5.79
CA LYS A 270 0.20 13.73 -5.51
C LYS A 270 0.77 13.94 -4.09
N ASP A 271 1.84 14.73 -3.98
CA ASP A 271 2.51 15.06 -2.71
C ASP A 271 3.19 13.87 -2.00
N TYR A 272 3.04 12.64 -2.53
CA TYR A 272 3.75 11.45 -2.06
C TYR A 272 4.90 11.06 -3.00
N GLY A 273 4.65 11.04 -4.32
CA GLY A 273 5.60 10.65 -5.34
C GLY A 273 5.05 9.65 -6.34
N VAL A 274 5.86 8.71 -6.79
CA VAL A 274 5.50 7.73 -7.82
C VAL A 274 5.87 6.32 -7.37
N ILE A 275 5.01 5.36 -7.68
CA ILE A 275 5.23 3.96 -7.37
C ILE A 275 5.22 3.14 -8.65
N TYR A 276 6.34 2.50 -8.96
CA TYR A 276 6.48 1.56 -10.07
C TYR A 276 6.18 0.15 -9.58
N TYR A 277 5.51 -0.61 -10.42
CA TYR A 277 5.21 -2.02 -10.19
C TYR A 277 5.88 -2.86 -11.25
N MET A 278 6.65 -3.84 -10.79
CA MET A 278 7.43 -4.72 -11.66
C MET A 278 7.30 -6.18 -11.19
N THR A 279 6.99 -7.09 -12.10
CA THR A 279 7.08 -8.53 -11.85
C THR A 279 8.36 -9.06 -12.48
N VAL A 280 9.18 -9.77 -11.72
CA VAL A 280 10.44 -10.33 -12.22
C VAL A 280 10.52 -11.85 -12.09
N PHE A 281 11.10 -12.45 -13.12
CA PHE A 281 11.25 -13.87 -13.35
C PHE A 281 12.73 -14.23 -13.33
N SER A 282 13.10 -15.32 -12.65
CA SER A 282 14.44 -15.88 -12.74
C SER A 282 14.52 -17.04 -13.73
N SER A 283 13.39 -17.68 -14.03
CA SER A 283 13.31 -18.90 -14.81
C SER A 283 11.92 -19.14 -15.38
N ASN A 284 11.85 -19.86 -16.50
CA ASN A 284 10.61 -20.38 -17.07
C ASN A 284 10.56 -21.91 -16.91
N GLN A 285 9.37 -22.44 -16.68
CA GLN A 285 9.16 -23.89 -16.66
C GLN A 285 9.00 -24.38 -18.10
N SER A 286 9.84 -25.35 -18.51
CA SER A 286 9.78 -25.94 -19.86
C SER A 286 9.14 -27.33 -19.89
N GLY A 287 8.95 -27.96 -18.72
CA GLY A 287 8.29 -29.25 -18.57
C GLY A 287 8.16 -29.66 -17.10
N PRO A 288 7.74 -30.90 -16.81
CA PRO A 288 7.69 -31.42 -15.45
C PRO A 288 9.08 -31.36 -14.80
N ASN A 289 9.23 -30.56 -13.75
CA ASN A 289 10.50 -30.36 -13.03
C ASN A 289 11.70 -29.94 -13.89
N ARG A 290 11.46 -29.29 -15.03
CA ARG A 290 12.50 -28.76 -15.92
C ARG A 290 12.37 -27.26 -16.07
N TRP A 291 13.48 -26.57 -15.84
CA TRP A 291 13.56 -25.12 -15.82
C TRP A 291 14.57 -24.60 -16.83
N ILE A 292 14.27 -23.42 -17.37
CA ILE A 292 15.14 -22.63 -18.23
C ILE A 292 15.40 -21.30 -17.53
N MET A 293 16.65 -20.85 -17.49
CA MET A 293 17.05 -19.53 -17.01
C MET A 293 17.65 -18.73 -18.17
N PRO A 294 16.82 -17.99 -18.94
CA PRO A 294 17.25 -17.32 -20.16
C PRO A 294 18.41 -16.34 -19.95
N THR A 295 18.38 -15.57 -18.87
CA THR A 295 19.41 -14.57 -18.51
C THR A 295 20.77 -15.19 -18.20
N GLN A 296 20.79 -16.49 -17.86
CA GLN A 296 22.02 -17.25 -17.61
C GLN A 296 22.41 -18.15 -18.80
N GLY A 297 21.57 -18.23 -19.84
CA GLY A 297 21.75 -19.19 -20.93
C GLY A 297 21.66 -20.66 -20.49
N LEU A 298 21.00 -20.95 -19.35
CA LEU A 298 20.91 -22.31 -18.80
C LEU A 298 19.57 -22.96 -19.17
N ASN A 299 19.61 -24.23 -19.58
CA ASN A 299 18.44 -25.01 -20.00
C ASN A 299 18.39 -26.35 -19.26
N ASN A 300 17.20 -26.95 -19.20
CA ASN A 300 16.94 -28.29 -18.64
C ASN A 300 17.37 -28.49 -17.18
N LEU A 301 17.44 -27.42 -16.40
CA LEU A 301 17.80 -27.46 -14.99
C LEU A 301 16.78 -28.25 -14.18
N THR A 302 17.27 -29.02 -13.22
CA THR A 302 16.44 -29.57 -12.15
C THR A 302 16.01 -28.45 -11.18
N GLN A 303 15.01 -28.73 -10.34
CA GLN A 303 14.57 -27.80 -9.29
C GLN A 303 15.74 -27.38 -8.38
N ALA A 304 16.54 -28.34 -7.90
CA ALA A 304 17.64 -28.06 -6.97
C ALA A 304 18.74 -27.20 -7.60
N GLU A 305 19.08 -27.44 -8.87
CA GLU A 305 20.06 -26.62 -9.59
C GLU A 305 19.53 -25.20 -9.82
N ARG A 306 18.27 -25.07 -10.22
CA ARG A 306 17.59 -23.78 -10.38
C ARG A 306 17.58 -22.99 -9.07
N ASP A 307 17.19 -23.61 -7.97
CA ASP A 307 17.08 -22.95 -6.66
C ASP A 307 18.45 -22.51 -6.13
N LYS A 308 19.49 -23.33 -6.34
CA LYS A 308 20.87 -22.95 -6.03
C LYS A 308 21.31 -21.73 -6.85
N ARG A 309 21.06 -21.73 -8.17
CA ARG A 309 21.39 -20.59 -9.03
C ARG A 309 20.65 -19.32 -8.65
N ILE A 310 19.38 -19.43 -8.28
CA ILE A 310 18.57 -18.29 -7.84
C ILE A 310 19.15 -17.65 -6.57
N LYS A 311 19.58 -18.46 -5.59
CA LYS A 311 20.26 -17.98 -4.38
C LYS A 311 21.56 -17.23 -4.70
N GLU A 312 22.30 -17.67 -5.72
CA GLU A 312 23.55 -17.05 -6.16
C GLU A 312 23.32 -15.69 -6.85
N ILE A 313 22.31 -15.59 -7.74
CA ILE A 313 22.07 -14.37 -8.52
C ILE A 313 21.23 -13.31 -7.78
N TYR A 314 20.48 -13.70 -6.74
CA TYR A 314 19.59 -12.79 -6.02
C TYR A 314 20.32 -11.60 -5.36
N PRO A 315 21.45 -11.78 -4.65
CA PRO A 315 22.20 -10.64 -4.10
C PRO A 315 22.69 -9.67 -5.18
N VAL A 316 23.06 -10.19 -6.35
CA VAL A 316 23.49 -9.37 -7.51
C VAL A 316 22.31 -8.56 -8.03
N PHE A 317 21.14 -9.18 -8.19
CA PHE A 317 19.90 -8.48 -8.57
C PHE A 317 19.52 -7.37 -7.58
N GLU A 318 19.59 -7.65 -6.28
CA GLU A 318 19.29 -6.66 -5.23
C GLU A 318 20.24 -5.45 -5.27
N GLN A 319 21.50 -5.67 -5.64
CA GLN A 319 22.46 -4.59 -5.84
C GLN A 319 22.20 -3.83 -7.14
N ASP A 320 22.06 -4.54 -8.26
CA ASP A 320 21.86 -3.95 -9.58
C ASP A 320 20.59 -3.09 -9.61
N ILE A 321 19.48 -3.56 -9.04
CA ILE A 321 18.23 -2.79 -9.02
C ILE A 321 18.35 -1.49 -8.20
N LYS A 322 19.15 -1.47 -7.13
CA LYS A 322 19.44 -0.24 -6.37
C LYS A 322 20.27 0.73 -7.21
N LEU A 323 21.25 0.20 -7.95
CA LEU A 323 22.10 0.99 -8.82
C LEU A 323 21.29 1.59 -9.97
N ASP A 324 20.46 0.80 -10.62
CA ASP A 324 19.58 1.24 -11.71
C ASP A 324 18.58 2.28 -11.21
N LEU A 325 17.98 2.07 -10.02
CA LEU A 325 17.09 3.04 -9.38
C LEU A 325 17.79 4.39 -9.19
N LEU A 326 19.03 4.38 -8.73
CA LEU A 326 19.79 5.60 -8.51
C LEU A 326 20.20 6.27 -9.84
N GLU A 327 20.74 5.49 -10.78
CA GLU A 327 21.33 6.00 -12.03
C GLU A 327 20.28 6.53 -12.99
N TYR A 328 19.13 5.87 -13.09
CA TYR A 328 18.05 6.27 -13.97
C TYR A 328 16.97 7.08 -13.24
N GLY A 329 16.74 6.85 -11.95
CA GLY A 329 15.80 7.66 -11.17
C GLY A 329 16.20 9.14 -11.09
N ARG A 330 17.49 9.46 -11.19
CA ARG A 330 17.98 10.85 -11.21
C ARG A 330 17.50 11.67 -12.42
N THR A 331 16.93 11.03 -13.45
CA THR A 331 16.38 11.73 -14.61
C THR A 331 14.97 12.26 -14.37
N LEU A 332 14.32 11.87 -13.25
CA LEU A 332 12.99 12.33 -12.89
C LEU A 332 13.02 13.79 -12.43
N LYS A 333 12.29 14.65 -13.15
CA LYS A 333 12.15 16.08 -12.87
C LYS A 333 10.75 16.44 -12.38
N SER A 334 9.78 15.55 -12.56
CA SER A 334 8.38 15.72 -12.16
C SER A 334 8.10 15.48 -10.68
N LEU A 335 9.10 15.01 -9.92
CA LEU A 335 9.01 14.79 -8.48
C LEU A 335 9.55 15.97 -7.69
N ALA A 336 8.77 16.46 -6.73
CA ALA A 336 9.21 17.45 -5.76
C ALA A 336 10.23 16.85 -4.75
N PRO A 337 11.11 17.64 -4.12
CA PRO A 337 12.21 17.13 -3.29
C PRO A 337 11.79 16.22 -2.13
N GLN A 338 10.59 16.44 -1.58
CA GLN A 338 10.00 15.65 -0.50
C GLN A 338 9.34 14.35 -0.96
N GLU A 339 9.00 14.25 -2.24
CA GLU A 339 8.34 13.09 -2.83
C GLU A 339 9.30 11.91 -3.00
N GLN A 340 8.73 10.72 -3.17
CA GLN A 340 9.45 9.45 -3.17
C GLN A 340 9.29 8.73 -4.50
N LEU A 341 10.39 8.14 -4.96
CA LEU A 341 10.38 7.11 -6.00
C LEU A 341 10.34 5.75 -5.29
N VAL A 342 9.28 4.99 -5.54
CA VAL A 342 9.09 3.66 -4.96
C VAL A 342 9.05 2.62 -6.09
N PHE A 343 9.76 1.51 -5.93
CA PHE A 343 9.64 0.33 -6.78
C PHE A 343 9.11 -0.84 -5.96
N ASN A 344 7.91 -1.31 -6.29
CA ASN A 344 7.33 -2.53 -5.75
C ASN A 344 7.57 -3.67 -6.75
N ILE A 345 8.43 -4.59 -6.37
CA ILE A 345 8.93 -5.66 -7.22
C ILE A 345 8.41 -6.98 -6.68
N ARG A 346 7.67 -7.72 -7.50
CA ARG A 346 7.24 -9.08 -7.20
C ARG A 346 8.22 -10.07 -7.81
N LEU A 347 8.80 -10.93 -6.96
CA LEU A 347 9.66 -12.02 -7.41
C LEU A 347 8.80 -13.26 -7.60
N THR A 348 8.95 -13.90 -8.76
CA THR A 348 8.22 -15.14 -9.04
C THR A 348 8.54 -16.27 -8.08
N LYS A 349 7.60 -17.22 -7.99
CA LYS A 349 7.62 -18.27 -6.97
C LYS A 349 8.87 -19.15 -7.06
N CYS A 350 9.55 -19.26 -5.94
CA CYS A 350 10.71 -20.11 -5.75
C CYS A 350 10.60 -20.74 -4.36
N GLN A 351 9.80 -21.80 -4.26
CA GLN A 351 9.53 -22.48 -2.98
C GLN A 351 10.82 -23.04 -2.39
N GLY A 352 11.16 -22.67 -1.15
CA GLY A 352 12.36 -23.11 -0.44
C GLY A 352 13.66 -22.42 -0.88
N CYS A 353 13.55 -21.35 -1.68
CA CYS A 353 14.70 -20.64 -2.19
C CYS A 353 15.27 -19.62 -1.19
N GLY A 354 14.58 -19.34 -0.08
CA GLY A 354 15.13 -18.45 0.95
C GLY A 354 15.26 -16.99 0.48
N ILE A 355 14.59 -16.63 -0.62
CA ILE A 355 14.54 -15.26 -1.16
C ILE A 355 13.16 -14.65 -0.88
N PRO A 356 13.05 -13.32 -0.76
CA PRO A 356 11.76 -12.70 -0.51
C PRO A 356 10.82 -12.80 -1.73
N ALA A 357 9.53 -12.85 -1.47
CA ALA A 357 8.47 -12.80 -2.48
C ALA A 357 8.31 -11.44 -3.14
N THR A 358 8.66 -10.38 -2.42
CA THR A 358 8.58 -9.01 -2.90
C THR A 358 9.76 -8.19 -2.41
N LEU A 359 10.14 -7.16 -3.16
CA LEU A 359 11.07 -6.12 -2.75
C LEU A 359 10.40 -4.76 -2.94
N GLU A 360 10.48 -3.91 -1.92
CA GLU A 360 10.10 -2.50 -2.02
C GLU A 360 11.35 -1.65 -1.84
N LEU A 361 11.72 -0.91 -2.89
CA LEU A 361 12.80 0.08 -2.85
C LEU A 361 12.20 1.47 -2.80
N THR A 362 12.65 2.29 -1.85
CA THR A 362 12.15 3.65 -1.67
C THR A 362 13.30 4.63 -1.57
N VAL A 363 13.25 5.71 -2.34
CA VAL A 363 14.23 6.79 -2.30
C VAL A 363 13.56 8.14 -2.45
N LYS A 364 14.00 9.16 -1.69
CA LYS A 364 13.49 10.54 -1.84
C LYS A 364 14.05 11.18 -3.11
N ALA A 365 13.23 11.97 -3.80
CA ALA A 365 13.65 12.72 -4.98
C ALA A 365 14.80 13.69 -4.68
N SER A 366 14.84 14.28 -3.48
CA SER A 366 15.98 15.09 -3.03
C SER A 366 17.31 14.35 -3.09
N VAL A 367 17.35 13.08 -2.68
CA VAL A 367 18.55 12.24 -2.76
C VAL A 367 19.00 12.03 -4.20
N LEU A 368 18.05 11.75 -5.10
CA LEU A 368 18.33 11.58 -6.54
C LEU A 368 18.88 12.87 -7.14
N SER A 369 18.32 14.03 -6.77
CA SER A 369 18.76 15.34 -7.25
C SER A 369 20.13 15.76 -6.69
N ASP A 370 20.41 15.45 -5.42
CA ASP A 370 21.70 15.71 -4.79
C ASP A 370 22.79 14.83 -5.40
N TYR A 371 22.46 13.59 -5.75
CA TYR A 371 23.35 12.71 -6.49
C TYR A 371 23.60 13.21 -7.92
N ALA A 372 22.53 13.61 -8.64
CA ALA A 372 22.64 14.16 -10.00
C ALA A 372 23.54 15.41 -10.06
N SER A 373 23.49 16.24 -9.02
CA SER A 373 24.30 17.47 -8.91
C SER A 373 25.69 17.25 -8.30
N GLY A 374 26.04 16.01 -7.94
CA GLY A 374 27.33 15.67 -7.34
C GLY A 374 27.51 16.13 -5.88
N LYS A 375 26.45 16.57 -5.21
CA LYS A 375 26.49 16.98 -3.79
C LYS A 375 26.72 15.81 -2.84
N ILE A 376 26.27 14.61 -3.22
CA ILE A 376 26.52 13.37 -2.48
C ILE A 376 27.17 12.34 -3.39
N SER A 377 28.03 11.50 -2.82
CA SER A 377 28.64 10.39 -3.54
C SER A 377 27.62 9.29 -3.86
N ARG A 378 27.98 8.43 -4.81
CA ARG A 378 27.18 7.24 -5.15
C ARG A 378 26.88 6.38 -3.91
N ASP A 379 27.89 6.06 -3.12
CA ASP A 379 27.72 5.20 -1.93
C ASP A 379 26.84 5.86 -0.87
N ALA A 380 26.99 7.18 -0.68
CA ALA A 380 26.14 7.95 0.22
C ALA A 380 24.68 7.99 -0.26
N ALA A 381 24.43 8.04 -1.56
CA ALA A 381 23.10 7.98 -2.13
C ALA A 381 22.47 6.58 -2.00
N LEU A 382 23.24 5.52 -2.31
CA LEU A 382 22.78 4.13 -2.17
C LEU A 382 22.41 3.77 -0.72
N ALA A 383 23.14 4.29 0.27
CA ALA A 383 22.84 4.10 1.68
C ALA A 383 21.51 4.74 2.11
N LYS A 384 21.01 5.72 1.35
CA LYS A 384 19.72 6.39 1.60
C LYS A 384 18.54 5.71 0.90
N ILE A 385 18.78 4.66 0.12
CA ILE A 385 17.70 3.85 -0.48
C ILE A 385 17.21 2.87 0.60
N GLU A 386 15.96 3.01 1.01
CA GLU A 386 15.31 2.05 1.89
C GLU A 386 14.95 0.80 1.09
N LEU A 387 15.42 -0.37 1.53
CA LEU A 387 15.03 -1.66 0.98
C LEU A 387 14.18 -2.41 2.00
N ARG A 388 12.99 -2.83 1.59
CA ARG A 388 12.08 -3.66 2.39
C ARG A 388 11.85 -4.98 1.65
N LYS A 389 11.93 -6.09 2.39
CA LYS A 389 11.80 -7.44 1.86
C LYS A 389 10.48 -8.05 2.32
N GLY A 390 9.76 -8.68 1.41
CA GLY A 390 8.55 -9.44 1.70
C GLY A 390 8.83 -10.78 2.38
N SER A 391 7.78 -11.58 2.55
CA SER A 391 7.88 -12.94 3.11
C SER A 391 8.86 -13.81 2.32
N ILE A 392 9.65 -14.61 3.02
CA ILE A 392 10.59 -15.55 2.41
C ILE A 392 9.81 -16.68 1.72
N GLN A 393 10.27 -17.07 0.54
CA GLN A 393 9.70 -18.15 -0.28
C GLN A 393 10.44 -19.48 -0.12
#